data_AF-A0A831PR75-F1
#
_entry.id   AF-A0A831PR75-F1
#
_cell.length_a   1.000
_cell.length_b   1.000
_cell.length_c   1.000
_cell.angle_alpha   90.00
_cell.angle_beta   90.00
_cell.angle_gamma   90.00
#
_symmetry.space_group_name_H-M   'P 1'
#
loop_
_entity.id
_entity.type
_entity.pdbx_description
1 polymer ?
#
loop_
_entity_poly.entity_id
_entity_poly.type
_entity_poly.pdbx_seq_one_letter_code
_entity_poly.pdbx_strand_id
1 'polypeptide(L)'
;YSYGVQNITTLSTASKQYFEYINFQGLYGQNSLTGIRTSAIIPSYTYNTVDHPITPSRGKSLFISTQFAGLGGNVKMIEPSIDFKMFRAGFKKGHVIGFHALGRFVTGYSGQTAPPFNRFYMGGENDIRGFDIWGISPVAFIPSAASVPVLNADGSARQQKIIVDGVEQFSPVLQSIPIYQLIFPGGDTQGVGNFEYRIPIAGPVTLAAFFDVGVNRLSLPGQLRLNPGRTAELNGLFPQAGFDGRAVIAKASQAVRSSTGLELQIMMPVVNAPFRLYWAYNPTIIQEFLVPPIVADRSYFPNNASFLNSIAQYGQAYPYFERRKTFRFTISRTF
;
A
#
# COMPACT_ATOMS: atom_id res chain seq x y z
N TYR A 1 4.75 -5.31 -26.84
CA TYR A 1 3.37 -4.80 -26.74
C TYR A 1 2.60 -5.70 -25.80
N SER A 2 1.71 -5.14 -24.99
CA SER A 2 0.76 -5.90 -24.17
C SER A 2 -0.64 -5.30 -24.27
N TYR A 3 -1.64 -6.18 -24.20
CA TYR A 3 -3.03 -5.79 -24.07
C TYR A 3 -3.66 -6.69 -23.00
N GLY A 4 -4.21 -6.07 -21.96
CA GLY A 4 -4.83 -6.77 -20.85
C GLY A 4 -6.25 -6.27 -20.60
N VAL A 5 -7.12 -7.21 -20.19
CA VAL A 5 -8.43 -6.90 -19.63
C VAL A 5 -8.48 -7.43 -18.21
N GLN A 6 -8.81 -6.59 -17.25
CA GLN A 6 -8.81 -6.93 -15.83
C GLN A 6 -10.16 -6.61 -15.19
N ASN A 7 -10.52 -7.46 -14.23
CA ASN A 7 -11.64 -7.27 -13.31
C ASN A 7 -11.08 -7.33 -11.89
N ILE A 8 -11.50 -6.39 -11.03
CA ILE A 8 -11.02 -6.24 -9.66
C ILE A 8 -12.17 -6.48 -8.69
N THR A 9 -11.93 -7.36 -7.72
CA THR A 9 -12.81 -7.56 -6.57
C THR A 9 -12.09 -7.12 -5.31
N THR A 10 -12.71 -6.20 -4.57
CA THR A 10 -12.17 -5.68 -3.31
C THR A 10 -12.72 -6.46 -2.12
N LEU A 11 -11.88 -6.70 -1.12
CA LEU A 11 -12.26 -7.44 0.09
C LEU A 11 -12.89 -6.58 1.18
N SER A 12 -12.87 -5.25 1.04
CA SER A 12 -13.43 -4.30 2.00
C SER A 12 -14.24 -3.21 1.31
N THR A 13 -15.23 -2.66 2.02
CA THR A 13 -16.01 -1.50 1.56
C THR A 13 -15.13 -0.27 1.34
N ALA A 14 -14.11 -0.06 2.19
CA ALA A 14 -13.18 1.06 2.05
C ALA A 14 -12.37 0.99 0.76
N SER A 15 -11.82 -0.20 0.46
CA SER A 15 -11.11 -0.44 -0.80
C SER A 15 -12.04 -0.30 -2.00
N LYS A 16 -13.29 -0.80 -1.89
CA LYS A 16 -14.30 -0.66 -2.94
C LYS A 16 -14.57 0.82 -3.25
N GLN A 17 -14.90 1.61 -2.24
CA GLN A 17 -15.17 3.05 -2.39
C GLN A 17 -13.95 3.77 -2.96
N TYR A 18 -12.76 3.49 -2.45
CA TYR A 18 -11.54 4.09 -2.98
C TYR A 18 -11.35 3.79 -4.48
N PHE A 19 -11.51 2.53 -4.90
CA PHE A 19 -11.31 2.12 -6.28
C PHE A 19 -12.43 2.63 -7.21
N GLU A 20 -13.68 2.64 -6.74
CA GLU A 20 -14.81 3.17 -7.51
C GLU A 20 -14.71 4.68 -7.70
N TYR A 21 -14.14 5.43 -6.76
CA TYR A 21 -14.18 6.90 -6.81
C TYR A 21 -12.84 7.57 -7.13
N ILE A 22 -11.69 6.90 -7.09
CA ILE A 22 -10.43 7.51 -7.56
C ILE A 22 -10.45 7.71 -9.07
N ASN A 23 -10.06 8.89 -9.58
CA ASN A 23 -10.18 9.20 -11.00
C ASN A 23 -9.09 8.52 -11.88
N PHE A 24 -9.12 7.19 -12.03
CA PHE A 24 -8.13 6.45 -12.84
C PHE A 24 -8.64 6.06 -14.23
N GLN A 25 -9.96 6.01 -14.47
CA GLN A 25 -10.53 5.79 -15.81
C GLN A 25 -10.94 7.11 -16.51
N GLY A 26 -10.84 8.26 -15.84
CA GLY A 26 -11.25 9.55 -16.41
C GLY A 26 -12.76 9.75 -16.46
N LEU A 27 -13.52 9.00 -15.65
CA LEU A 27 -14.98 9.05 -15.62
C LEU A 27 -15.47 10.04 -14.56
N TYR A 28 -16.58 10.72 -14.84
CA TYR A 28 -17.23 11.62 -13.88
C TYR A 28 -17.92 10.85 -12.73
N GLY A 29 -18.32 9.60 -12.97
CA GLY A 29 -18.97 8.71 -12.02
C GLY A 29 -18.06 7.59 -11.54
N GLN A 30 -18.66 6.57 -10.91
CA GLN A 30 -17.93 5.40 -10.42
C GLN A 30 -17.15 4.73 -11.57
N ASN A 31 -15.90 4.35 -11.29
CA ASN A 31 -15.16 3.49 -12.20
C ASN A 31 -15.84 2.13 -12.27
N SER A 32 -15.82 1.53 -13.45
CA SER A 32 -16.11 0.12 -13.57
C SER A 32 -14.89 -0.65 -13.06
N LEU A 33 -15.08 -1.45 -12.00
CA LEU A 33 -14.06 -2.39 -11.54
C LEU A 33 -13.98 -3.64 -12.44
N THR A 34 -14.83 -3.72 -13.47
CA THR A 34 -14.78 -4.74 -14.52
C THR A 34 -14.44 -4.11 -15.87
N GLY A 35 -13.81 -4.88 -16.75
CA GLY A 35 -13.49 -4.42 -18.10
C GLY A 35 -12.43 -3.31 -18.14
N ILE A 36 -11.52 -3.27 -17.16
CA ILE A 36 -10.35 -2.38 -17.17
C ILE A 36 -9.43 -2.85 -18.29
N ARG A 37 -9.21 -2.00 -19.31
CA ARG A 37 -8.43 -2.31 -20.50
C ARG A 37 -7.14 -1.49 -20.50
N THR A 38 -6.02 -2.19 -20.52
CA THR A 38 -4.69 -1.59 -20.55
C THR A 38 -3.98 -2.04 -21.82
N SER A 39 -3.82 -1.13 -22.79
CA SER A 39 -2.96 -1.33 -23.96
C SER A 39 -1.64 -0.58 -23.74
N ALA A 40 -0.52 -1.32 -23.77
CA ALA A 40 0.77 -0.75 -23.43
C ALA A 40 1.93 -1.21 -24.34
N ILE A 41 2.92 -0.33 -24.48
CA ILE A 41 4.24 -0.66 -25.01
C ILE A 41 5.23 -0.60 -23.85
N ILE A 42 6.13 -1.59 -23.79
CA ILE A 42 7.08 -1.76 -22.70
C ILE A 42 8.48 -1.92 -23.31
N PRO A 43 9.17 -0.82 -23.67
CA PRO A 43 10.60 -0.89 -23.93
C PRO A 43 11.32 -1.37 -22.67
N SER A 44 12.33 -2.22 -22.87
CA SER A 44 13.22 -2.65 -21.81
C SER A 44 14.65 -2.80 -22.31
N TYR A 45 15.58 -2.66 -21.38
CA TYR A 45 17.00 -2.91 -21.57
C TYR A 45 17.48 -3.83 -20.45
N THR A 46 18.20 -4.88 -20.83
CA THR A 46 18.77 -5.84 -19.90
C THR A 46 20.26 -6.00 -20.19
N TYR A 47 21.07 -5.86 -19.15
CA TYR A 47 22.48 -6.19 -19.15
C TYR A 47 22.78 -7.10 -17.97
N ASN A 48 23.41 -8.24 -18.20
CA ASN A 48 23.68 -9.21 -17.15
C ASN A 48 25.01 -9.92 -17.37
N THR A 49 25.90 -9.82 -16.39
CA THR A 49 27.18 -10.53 -16.33
C THR A 49 27.32 -11.32 -15.02
N VAL A 50 26.23 -11.54 -14.30
CA VAL A 50 26.21 -12.33 -13.06
C VAL A 50 26.61 -13.76 -13.38
N ASP A 51 27.59 -14.26 -12.65
CA ASP A 51 28.27 -15.53 -12.95
C ASP A 51 27.42 -16.77 -12.67
N HIS A 52 26.51 -16.70 -11.69
CA HIS A 52 25.67 -17.83 -11.31
C HIS A 52 24.26 -17.37 -10.88
N PRO A 53 23.18 -17.98 -11.38
CA PRO A 53 21.81 -17.51 -11.15
C PRO A 53 21.27 -17.76 -9.74
N ILE A 54 21.89 -18.67 -8.98
CA ILE A 54 21.44 -19.05 -7.62
C ILE A 54 22.41 -18.55 -6.54
N THR A 55 23.68 -18.89 -6.64
CA THR A 55 24.75 -18.47 -5.73
C THR A 55 25.73 -17.52 -6.43
N PRO A 56 25.30 -16.32 -6.84
CA PRO A 56 26.16 -15.37 -7.52
C PRO A 56 27.35 -14.95 -6.63
N SER A 57 28.53 -14.84 -7.24
CA SER A 57 29.76 -14.44 -6.55
C SER A 57 30.41 -13.21 -7.16
N ARG A 58 30.11 -12.93 -8.44
CA ARG A 58 30.65 -11.78 -9.17
C ARG A 58 29.72 -11.34 -10.30
N GLY A 59 29.90 -10.11 -10.76
CA GLY A 59 29.21 -9.57 -11.92
C GLY A 59 28.11 -8.59 -11.51
N LYS A 60 27.40 -8.08 -12.52
CA LYS A 60 26.37 -7.06 -12.35
C LYS A 60 25.17 -7.38 -13.23
N SER A 61 24.00 -6.99 -12.78
CA SER A 61 22.78 -6.98 -13.57
C SER A 61 22.18 -5.58 -13.53
N LEU A 62 21.73 -5.10 -14.69
CA LEU A 62 20.95 -3.89 -14.83
C LEU A 62 19.74 -4.21 -15.71
N PHE A 63 18.55 -3.94 -15.17
CA PHE A 63 17.29 -4.01 -15.91
C PHE A 63 16.61 -2.65 -15.81
N ILE A 64 16.26 -2.09 -16.97
CA ILE A 64 15.49 -0.85 -17.08
C ILE A 64 14.27 -1.16 -17.92
N SER A 65 13.09 -0.74 -17.47
CA SER A 65 11.88 -0.85 -18.28
C SER A 65 10.96 0.35 -18.08
N THR A 66 10.13 0.64 -19.05
CA THR A 66 9.08 1.66 -18.91
C THR A 66 7.81 1.15 -19.53
N GLN A 67 6.77 0.96 -18.74
CA GLN A 67 5.45 0.65 -19.27
C GLN A 67 4.74 1.95 -19.63
N PHE A 68 4.42 2.13 -20.91
CA PHE A 68 3.61 3.24 -21.40
C PHE A 68 2.25 2.70 -21.84
N ALA A 69 1.20 3.00 -21.08
CA ALA A 69 -0.16 2.56 -21.33
C ALA A 69 -1.05 3.72 -21.78
N GLY A 70 -1.85 3.53 -22.83
CA GLY A 70 -2.82 4.53 -23.31
C GLY A 70 -2.91 4.66 -24.84
N LEU A 71 -2.33 3.73 -25.60
CA LEU A 71 -2.51 3.61 -27.07
C LEU A 71 -3.83 2.91 -27.45
N GLY A 72 -4.60 2.51 -26.43
CA GLY A 72 -5.90 1.86 -26.50
C GLY A 72 -6.37 1.50 -25.08
N GLY A 73 -7.63 1.11 -24.94
CA GLY A 73 -8.22 0.85 -23.62
C GLY A 73 -8.56 2.13 -22.84
N ASN A 74 -8.83 1.98 -21.54
CA ASN A 74 -9.32 3.06 -20.68
C ASN A 74 -8.33 3.48 -19.57
N VAL A 75 -7.15 2.86 -19.53
CA VAL A 75 -6.06 3.21 -18.61
C VAL A 75 -4.96 3.99 -19.34
N LYS A 76 -4.59 5.15 -18.81
CA LYS A 76 -3.49 5.98 -19.29
C LYS A 76 -2.46 6.22 -18.18
N MET A 77 -1.32 5.53 -18.25
CA MET A 77 -0.26 5.62 -17.25
C MET A 77 1.13 5.40 -17.82
N ILE A 78 2.14 5.86 -17.08
CA ILE A 78 3.55 5.61 -17.35
C ILE A 78 4.17 5.04 -16.06
N GLU A 79 4.86 3.90 -16.17
CA GLU A 79 5.56 3.26 -15.06
C GLU A 79 7.01 2.91 -15.45
N PRO A 80 7.99 3.82 -15.22
CA PRO A 80 9.40 3.48 -15.32
C PRO A 80 9.87 2.67 -14.10
N SER A 81 10.81 1.76 -14.36
CA SER A 81 11.50 0.97 -13.33
C SER A 81 12.97 0.76 -13.69
N ILE A 82 13.80 0.68 -12.65
CA ILE A 82 15.21 0.31 -12.72
C ILE A 82 15.54 -0.67 -11.60
N ASP A 83 16.14 -1.79 -11.95
CA ASP A 83 16.64 -2.82 -11.03
C ASP A 83 18.13 -3.03 -11.31
N PHE A 84 18.96 -2.83 -10.29
CA PHE A 84 20.40 -2.99 -10.37
C PHE A 84 20.87 -3.94 -9.29
N LYS A 85 21.72 -4.90 -9.68
CA LYS A 85 22.35 -5.87 -8.79
C LYS A 85 23.85 -5.91 -9.04
N MET A 86 24.62 -6.09 -7.99
CA MET A 86 26.06 -6.27 -8.06
C MET A 86 26.53 -7.30 -7.05
N PHE A 87 27.39 -8.21 -7.52
CA PHE A 87 28.08 -9.18 -6.70
C PHE A 87 29.58 -9.03 -6.87
N ARG A 88 30.32 -9.14 -5.77
CA ARG A 88 31.79 -9.17 -5.78
C ARG A 88 32.34 -10.01 -4.65
N ALA A 89 33.60 -10.40 -4.78
CA ALA A 89 34.33 -11.07 -3.70
C ALA A 89 34.33 -10.22 -2.41
N GLY A 90 34.12 -10.88 -1.29
CA GLY A 90 34.20 -10.30 0.06
C GLY A 90 35.63 -10.33 0.62
N PHE A 91 35.76 -10.02 1.90
CA PHE A 91 37.06 -9.88 2.58
C PHE A 91 37.85 -11.17 2.79
N LYS A 92 37.21 -12.35 2.67
CA LYS A 92 37.86 -13.66 2.80
C LYS A 92 37.49 -14.55 1.61
N LYS A 93 38.31 -15.57 1.34
CA LYS A 93 38.07 -16.53 0.26
C LYS A 93 36.67 -17.16 0.40
N GLY A 94 35.89 -17.10 -0.67
CA GLY A 94 34.51 -17.62 -0.72
C GLY A 94 33.45 -16.67 -0.19
N HIS A 95 33.81 -15.59 0.50
CA HIS A 95 32.84 -14.59 0.96
C HIS A 95 32.36 -13.74 -0.22
N VAL A 96 31.13 -13.25 -0.17
CA VAL A 96 30.52 -12.44 -1.25
C VAL A 96 29.85 -11.21 -0.66
N ILE A 97 30.04 -10.07 -1.32
CA ILE A 97 29.25 -8.86 -1.10
C ILE A 97 28.19 -8.79 -2.19
N GLY A 98 26.93 -8.75 -1.79
CA GLY A 98 25.77 -8.52 -2.65
C GLY A 98 25.19 -7.12 -2.41
N PHE A 99 24.80 -6.46 -3.49
CA PHE A 99 24.08 -5.20 -3.45
C PHE A 99 22.93 -5.24 -4.46
N HIS A 100 21.78 -4.72 -4.06
CA HIS A 100 20.63 -4.53 -4.92
C HIS A 100 20.01 -3.15 -4.68
N ALA A 101 19.60 -2.51 -5.77
CA ALA A 101 18.83 -1.29 -5.74
C ALA A 101 17.68 -1.39 -6.74
N LEU A 102 16.47 -1.07 -6.30
CA LEU A 102 15.27 -1.01 -7.11
C LEU A 102 14.67 0.39 -6.99
N GLY A 103 14.30 0.98 -8.13
CA GLY A 103 13.54 2.22 -8.21
C GLY A 103 12.33 2.04 -9.12
N ARG A 104 11.16 2.45 -8.67
CA ARG A 104 9.91 2.41 -9.45
C ARG A 104 9.12 3.69 -9.24
N PHE A 105 8.48 4.15 -10.31
CA PHE A 105 7.58 5.28 -10.28
C PHE A 105 6.37 4.98 -11.15
N VAL A 106 5.19 5.46 -10.79
CA VAL A 106 3.97 5.34 -11.59
C VAL A 106 3.19 6.64 -11.59
N THR A 107 2.72 7.06 -12.76
CA THR A 107 1.89 8.25 -12.90
C THR A 107 0.80 8.04 -13.94
N GLY A 108 -0.39 8.56 -13.68
CA GLY A 108 -1.40 8.77 -14.71
C GLY A 108 -1.08 10.00 -15.57
N TYR A 109 -1.69 10.09 -16.74
CA TYR A 109 -1.62 11.29 -17.59
C TYR A 109 -2.95 11.54 -18.31
N SER A 110 -3.06 12.65 -19.07
CA SER A 110 -4.30 13.01 -19.80
C SER A 110 -5.51 13.17 -18.86
N GLY A 111 -5.30 13.71 -17.65
CA GLY A 111 -6.35 13.93 -16.64
C GLY A 111 -6.70 12.71 -15.79
N GLN A 112 -6.21 11.52 -16.15
CA GLN A 112 -6.31 10.30 -15.34
C GLN A 112 -5.19 10.22 -14.29
N THR A 113 -5.38 9.36 -13.30
CA THR A 113 -4.43 9.08 -12.23
C THR A 113 -3.92 7.64 -12.33
N ALA A 114 -2.80 7.34 -11.67
CA ALA A 114 -2.29 5.97 -11.58
C ALA A 114 -3.37 5.03 -11.00
N PRO A 115 -3.70 3.92 -11.68
CA PRO A 115 -4.68 2.97 -11.16
C PRO A 115 -4.29 2.44 -9.78
N PRO A 116 -5.24 2.26 -8.85
CA PRO A 116 -4.94 1.78 -7.49
C PRO A 116 -4.15 0.47 -7.43
N PHE A 117 -4.41 -0.45 -8.35
CA PHE A 117 -3.77 -1.76 -8.44
C PHE A 117 -2.37 -1.74 -9.10
N ASN A 118 -1.94 -0.58 -9.61
CA ASN A 118 -0.57 -0.35 -10.11
C ASN A 118 0.32 0.36 -9.07
N ARG A 119 -0.22 0.69 -7.89
CA ARG A 119 0.54 1.39 -6.83
C ARG A 119 1.39 0.41 -6.03
N PHE A 120 2.45 0.94 -5.42
CA PHE A 120 3.49 0.13 -4.79
C PHE A 120 3.24 -0.08 -3.30
N TYR A 121 3.64 -1.25 -2.84
CA TYR A 121 3.66 -1.66 -1.44
C TYR A 121 5.01 -2.30 -1.18
N MET A 122 5.52 -2.14 0.04
CA MET A 122 6.83 -2.65 0.44
C MET A 122 6.76 -3.45 1.72
N GLY A 123 7.76 -4.29 1.92
CA GLY A 123 8.00 -5.02 3.15
C GLY A 123 7.92 -6.52 2.94
N GLY A 124 8.51 -7.27 3.87
CA GLY A 124 8.72 -8.71 3.72
C GLY A 124 10.08 -9.05 3.13
N GLU A 125 10.30 -10.34 2.91
CA GLU A 125 11.63 -10.91 2.65
C GLU A 125 12.30 -10.58 1.31
N ASN A 126 11.54 -10.00 0.37
CA ASN A 126 12.04 -9.61 -0.95
C ASN A 126 12.31 -8.10 -1.07
N ASP A 127 11.81 -7.31 -0.11
CA ASP A 127 12.01 -5.86 -0.06
C ASP A 127 12.86 -5.51 1.15
N ILE A 128 12.23 -5.19 2.29
CA ILE A 128 12.87 -4.81 3.54
C ILE A 128 12.53 -5.88 4.58
N ARG A 129 13.51 -6.74 4.91
CA ARG A 129 13.33 -7.77 5.92
C ARG A 129 12.99 -7.14 7.27
N GLY A 130 12.24 -7.86 8.09
CA GLY A 130 11.86 -7.40 9.42
C GLY A 130 10.57 -6.57 9.47
N PHE A 131 10.04 -6.13 8.33
CA PHE A 131 8.72 -5.54 8.21
C PHE A 131 7.72 -6.54 7.62
N ASP A 132 6.44 -6.36 7.92
CA ASP A 132 5.38 -7.20 7.37
C ASP A 132 5.22 -6.98 5.86
N ILE A 133 4.72 -8.02 5.18
CA ILE A 133 4.47 -7.96 3.73
C ILE A 133 3.45 -6.84 3.48
N TRP A 134 3.79 -5.93 2.57
CA TRP A 134 3.03 -4.71 2.27
C TRP A 134 2.85 -3.73 3.45
N GLY A 135 3.55 -3.94 4.56
CA GLY A 135 3.45 -3.11 5.77
C GLY A 135 4.03 -1.71 5.60
N ILE A 136 4.96 -1.53 4.66
CA ILE A 136 5.54 -0.22 4.34
C ILE A 136 4.79 0.37 3.15
N SER A 137 3.80 1.21 3.44
CA SER A 137 2.96 1.85 2.44
C SER A 137 2.47 3.22 2.90
N PRO A 138 2.29 4.19 1.98
CA PRO A 138 1.54 5.39 2.28
C PRO A 138 0.15 5.07 2.80
N VAL A 139 -0.24 5.78 3.85
CA VAL A 139 -1.57 5.74 4.46
C VAL A 139 -2.18 7.11 4.25
N ALA A 140 -3.47 7.14 3.91
CA ALA A 140 -4.17 8.38 3.68
C ALA A 140 -5.61 8.28 4.14
N PHE A 141 -6.28 9.43 4.20
CA PHE A 141 -7.69 9.52 4.47
C PHE A 141 -8.40 10.18 3.29
N ILE A 142 -9.50 9.62 2.83
CA ILE A 142 -10.32 10.21 1.75
C ILE A 142 -11.68 10.66 2.28
N PRO A 143 -12.26 11.73 1.69
CA PRO A 143 -13.64 12.10 1.96
C PRO A 143 -14.60 10.93 1.78
N SER A 144 -15.47 10.72 2.78
CA SER A 144 -16.48 9.66 2.74
C SER A 144 -17.66 10.02 3.65
N ALA A 145 -18.60 9.10 3.76
CA ALA A 145 -19.75 9.20 4.63
C ALA A 145 -19.89 7.89 5.43
N ALA A 146 -20.35 8.01 6.67
CA ALA A 146 -20.67 6.88 7.53
C ALA A 146 -22.09 6.99 8.07
N SER A 147 -22.60 5.89 8.62
CA SER A 147 -23.88 5.85 9.33
C SER A 147 -23.62 5.49 10.79
N VAL A 148 -24.18 6.29 11.69
CA VAL A 148 -24.12 6.07 13.14
C VAL A 148 -25.51 5.98 13.74
N PRO A 149 -25.73 5.15 14.76
CA PRO A 149 -27.00 5.11 15.46
C PRO A 149 -27.23 6.41 16.23
N VAL A 150 -28.42 6.96 16.12
CA VAL A 150 -28.88 8.03 17.00
C VAL A 150 -29.21 7.40 18.36
N LEU A 151 -28.62 7.94 19.42
CA LEU A 151 -28.82 7.45 20.78
C LEU A 151 -29.78 8.33 21.56
N ASN A 152 -30.45 7.77 22.56
CA ASN A 152 -31.11 8.52 23.62
C ASN A 152 -30.07 9.06 24.61
N ALA A 153 -30.50 9.90 25.56
CA ALA A 153 -29.60 10.49 26.56
C ALA A 153 -28.96 9.44 27.49
N ASP A 154 -29.62 8.29 27.68
CA ASP A 154 -29.13 7.15 28.46
C ASP A 154 -28.16 6.24 27.68
N GLY A 155 -27.86 6.57 26.41
CA GLY A 155 -26.98 5.79 25.54
C GLY A 155 -27.66 4.63 24.82
N SER A 156 -28.94 4.35 25.06
CA SER A 156 -29.70 3.35 24.30
C SER A 156 -29.93 3.81 22.86
N ALA A 157 -29.98 2.88 21.91
CA ALA A 157 -30.28 3.22 20.52
C ALA A 157 -31.72 3.71 20.39
N ARG A 158 -31.92 4.88 19.76
CA ARG A 158 -33.24 5.37 19.42
C ARG A 158 -33.86 4.45 18.37
N GLN A 159 -35.02 3.91 18.66
CA GLN A 159 -35.72 2.98 17.77
C GLN A 159 -36.75 3.70 16.90
N GLN A 160 -36.93 3.21 15.68
CA GLN A 160 -38.05 3.53 14.80
C GLN A 160 -38.81 2.26 14.45
N LYS A 161 -40.13 2.39 14.29
CA LYS A 161 -40.98 1.31 13.82
C LYS A 161 -40.85 1.18 12.31
N ILE A 162 -40.55 -0.02 11.84
CA ILE A 162 -40.53 -0.42 10.44
C ILE A 162 -41.50 -1.58 10.22
N ILE A 163 -41.98 -1.76 9.00
CA ILE A 163 -42.80 -2.91 8.62
C ILE A 163 -41.99 -3.76 7.64
N VAL A 164 -41.76 -5.02 7.99
CA VAL A 164 -41.08 -6.00 7.14
C VAL A 164 -42.03 -7.19 7.00
N ASP A 165 -42.41 -7.50 5.76
CA ASP A 165 -43.37 -8.57 5.44
C ASP A 165 -44.69 -8.50 6.22
N GLY A 166 -45.19 -7.29 6.45
CA GLY A 166 -46.46 -7.05 7.16
C GLY A 166 -46.36 -7.16 8.69
N VAL A 167 -45.18 -7.43 9.25
CA VAL A 167 -44.95 -7.50 10.70
C VAL A 167 -44.24 -6.22 11.17
N GLU A 168 -44.73 -5.66 12.27
CA GLU A 168 -44.08 -4.53 12.93
C GLU A 168 -42.77 -4.96 13.58
N GLN A 169 -41.68 -4.30 13.21
CA GLN A 169 -40.36 -4.49 13.77
C GLN A 169 -39.78 -3.14 14.21
N PHE A 170 -38.86 -3.16 15.16
CA PHE A 170 -38.11 -1.96 15.58
C PHE A 170 -36.69 -2.05 15.08
N SER A 171 -36.22 -0.95 14.47
CA SER A 171 -34.86 -0.83 13.98
C SER A 171 -34.23 0.47 14.50
N PRO A 172 -32.92 0.51 14.76
CA PRO A 172 -32.24 1.74 15.14
C PRO A 172 -32.42 2.85 14.10
N VAL A 173 -32.63 4.07 14.59
CA VAL A 173 -32.55 5.27 13.77
C VAL A 173 -31.08 5.53 13.47
N LEU A 174 -30.74 5.58 12.18
CA LEU A 174 -29.39 5.89 11.71
C LEU A 174 -29.32 7.34 11.22
N GLN A 175 -28.19 7.97 11.47
CA GLN A 175 -27.84 9.28 10.93
C GLN A 175 -26.59 9.14 10.06
N SER A 176 -26.61 9.74 8.88
CA SER A 176 -25.41 9.84 8.05
C SER A 176 -24.55 11.02 8.47
N ILE A 177 -23.23 10.82 8.49
CA ILE A 177 -22.24 11.82 8.91
C ILE A 177 -21.09 11.89 7.91
N PRO A 178 -20.49 13.08 7.70
CA PRO A 178 -19.26 13.19 6.93
C PRO A 178 -18.09 12.62 7.74
N ILE A 179 -17.21 11.88 7.07
CA ILE A 179 -15.99 11.36 7.68
C ILE A 179 -14.82 11.42 6.70
N TYR A 180 -13.61 11.26 7.24
CA TYR A 180 -12.43 10.92 6.48
C TYR A 180 -12.10 9.45 6.71
N GLN A 181 -12.22 8.63 5.67
CA GLN A 181 -12.02 7.19 5.74
C GLN A 181 -10.55 6.83 5.52
N LEU A 182 -9.99 6.04 6.44
CA LEU A 182 -8.65 5.48 6.30
C LEU A 182 -8.56 4.56 5.08
N ILE A 183 -7.54 4.79 4.26
CA ILE A 183 -7.21 3.96 3.10
C ILE A 183 -5.70 3.69 3.04
N PHE A 184 -5.36 2.57 2.41
CA PHE A 184 -3.99 2.18 2.08
C PHE A 184 -3.83 2.27 0.55
N PRO A 185 -3.60 3.47 0.01
CA PRO A 185 -3.60 3.66 -1.44
C PRO A 185 -2.42 2.99 -2.15
N GLY A 186 -1.33 2.70 -1.44
CA GLY A 186 -0.05 2.39 -2.08
C GLY A 186 0.65 3.66 -2.58
N GLY A 187 1.96 3.59 -2.76
CA GLY A 187 2.75 4.69 -3.28
C GLY A 187 2.77 4.78 -4.80
N ASP A 188 3.11 5.96 -5.29
CA ASP A 188 3.46 6.21 -6.68
C ASP A 188 4.97 6.17 -6.93
N THR A 189 5.77 6.13 -5.86
CA THR A 189 7.23 6.12 -5.90
C THR A 189 7.77 5.12 -4.89
N GLN A 190 8.59 4.18 -5.35
CA GLN A 190 9.22 3.15 -4.53
C GLN A 190 10.74 3.16 -4.76
N GLY A 191 11.50 3.09 -3.69
CA GLY A 191 12.94 2.86 -3.72
C GLY A 191 13.32 1.82 -2.68
N VAL A 192 14.11 0.82 -3.06
CA VAL A 192 14.63 -0.22 -2.16
C VAL A 192 16.12 -0.37 -2.42
N GLY A 193 16.89 -0.52 -1.36
CA GLY A 193 18.30 -0.84 -1.37
C GLY A 193 18.58 -1.97 -0.39
N ASN A 194 19.30 -2.99 -0.83
CA ASN A 194 19.69 -4.11 -0.02
C ASN A 194 21.20 -4.35 -0.12
N PHE A 195 21.81 -4.62 1.02
CA PHE A 195 23.21 -4.98 1.14
C PHE A 195 23.33 -6.30 1.89
N GLU A 196 24.15 -7.21 1.37
CA GLU A 196 24.44 -8.49 2.00
C GLU A 196 25.94 -8.79 2.02
N TYR A 197 26.42 -9.28 3.16
CA TYR A 197 27.72 -9.91 3.29
C TYR A 197 27.53 -11.39 3.60
N ARG A 198 27.83 -12.24 2.61
CA ARG A 198 27.62 -13.69 2.65
C ARG A 198 28.89 -14.42 3.08
N ILE A 199 28.74 -15.29 4.06
CA ILE A 199 29.77 -16.11 4.68
C ILE A 199 29.37 -17.57 4.50
N PRO A 200 30.03 -18.33 3.61
CA PRO A 200 29.84 -19.77 3.54
C PRO A 200 30.23 -20.41 4.87
N ILE A 201 29.38 -21.28 5.42
CA ILE A 201 29.67 -22.04 6.65
C ILE A 201 30.17 -23.43 6.27
N ALA A 202 29.27 -24.25 5.72
CA ALA A 202 29.57 -25.63 5.30
C ALA A 202 28.52 -26.10 4.29
N GLY A 203 28.96 -26.78 3.23
CA GLY A 203 28.07 -27.30 2.19
C GLY A 203 27.12 -26.22 1.64
N PRO A 204 25.80 -26.46 1.60
CA PRO A 204 24.82 -25.50 1.08
C PRO A 204 24.43 -24.39 2.08
N VAL A 205 25.10 -24.31 3.24
CA VAL A 205 24.74 -23.39 4.34
C VAL A 205 25.57 -22.12 4.26
N THR A 206 24.89 -20.98 4.17
CA THR A 206 25.49 -19.64 4.14
C THR A 206 24.86 -18.76 5.21
N LEU A 207 25.66 -17.98 5.91
CA LEU A 207 25.20 -16.90 6.78
C LEU A 207 25.35 -15.58 6.04
N ALA A 208 24.30 -14.77 5.99
CA ALA A 208 24.32 -13.44 5.43
C ALA A 208 24.06 -12.40 6.54
N ALA A 209 24.99 -11.47 6.71
CA ALA A 209 24.70 -10.23 7.41
C ALA A 209 24.07 -9.26 6.41
N PHE A 210 22.98 -8.59 6.78
CA PHE A 210 22.27 -7.72 5.86
C PHE A 210 21.98 -6.33 6.42
N PHE A 211 21.79 -5.38 5.50
CA PHE A 211 21.20 -4.08 5.74
C PHE A 211 20.25 -3.75 4.59
N ASP A 212 18.99 -3.49 4.93
CA ASP A 212 17.95 -3.11 3.98
C ASP A 212 17.49 -1.69 4.29
N VAL A 213 17.22 -0.90 3.25
CA VAL A 213 16.66 0.44 3.35
C VAL A 213 15.65 0.66 2.23
N GLY A 214 14.51 1.26 2.55
CA GLY A 214 13.47 1.48 1.56
C GLY A 214 12.60 2.68 1.87
N VAL A 215 11.98 3.19 0.82
CA VAL A 215 11.00 4.27 0.89
C VAL A 215 9.86 4.01 -0.09
N ASN A 216 8.63 4.20 0.39
CA ASN A 216 7.42 4.12 -0.44
C ASN A 216 6.60 5.39 -0.20
N ARG A 217 6.34 6.17 -1.24
CA ARG A 217 5.80 7.53 -1.14
C ARG A 217 4.70 7.81 -2.15
N LEU A 218 3.92 8.84 -1.80
CA LEU A 218 3.02 9.58 -2.67
C LEU A 218 3.72 10.88 -3.07
N SER A 219 4.59 10.81 -4.09
CA SER A 219 5.28 11.98 -4.64
C SER A 219 4.34 12.85 -5.48
N LEU A 220 3.23 12.28 -5.97
CA LEU A 220 2.19 12.96 -6.73
C LEU A 220 0.87 12.98 -5.94
N PRO A 221 0.77 13.71 -4.81
CA PRO A 221 -0.44 13.74 -3.99
C PRO A 221 -1.68 14.22 -4.75
N GLY A 222 -1.51 15.07 -5.79
CA GLY A 222 -2.60 15.50 -6.67
C GLY A 222 -3.25 14.37 -7.50
N GLN A 223 -2.60 13.20 -7.61
CA GLN A 223 -3.16 12.00 -8.23
C GLN A 223 -3.88 11.09 -7.24
N LEU A 224 -3.93 11.46 -5.95
CA LEU A 224 -4.73 10.80 -4.95
C LEU A 224 -5.96 11.65 -4.62
N ARG A 225 -6.86 11.73 -5.60
CA ARG A 225 -8.09 12.52 -5.53
C ARG A 225 -9.29 11.70 -5.99
N LEU A 226 -10.43 11.97 -5.36
CA LEU A 226 -11.72 11.45 -5.78
C LEU A 226 -12.14 12.08 -7.11
N ASN A 227 -13.05 11.42 -7.81
CA ASN A 227 -13.71 12.01 -8.96
C ASN A 227 -14.53 13.24 -8.51
N PRO A 228 -14.70 14.25 -9.39
CA PRO A 228 -15.44 15.46 -9.03
C PRO A 228 -16.91 15.18 -8.65
N GLY A 229 -17.54 14.18 -9.30
CA GLY A 229 -18.93 13.79 -9.03
C GLY A 229 -19.15 13.33 -7.60
N ARG A 230 -18.29 12.46 -7.06
CA ARG A 230 -18.38 12.00 -5.67
C ARG A 230 -18.16 13.12 -4.68
N THR A 231 -17.22 14.01 -4.98
CA THR A 231 -16.94 15.17 -4.12
C THR A 231 -18.16 16.10 -4.06
N ALA A 232 -18.81 16.35 -5.20
CA ALA A 232 -20.04 17.13 -5.28
C ALA A 232 -21.21 16.45 -4.55
N GLU A 233 -21.36 15.13 -4.69
CA GLU A 233 -22.38 14.35 -3.96
C GLU A 233 -22.20 14.49 -2.43
N LEU A 234 -20.97 14.27 -1.93
CA LEU A 234 -20.67 14.39 -0.51
C LEU A 234 -20.91 15.80 0.01
N ASN A 235 -20.53 16.84 -0.74
CA ASN A 235 -20.79 18.23 -0.37
C ASN A 235 -22.27 18.62 -0.51
N GLY A 236 -23.05 17.92 -1.34
CA GLY A 236 -24.51 18.08 -1.38
C GLY A 236 -25.18 17.52 -0.14
N LEU A 237 -24.69 16.39 0.39
CA LEU A 237 -25.18 15.77 1.62
C LEU A 237 -24.68 16.51 2.88
N PHE A 238 -23.44 16.99 2.85
CA PHE A 238 -22.78 17.65 3.97
C PHE A 238 -22.11 18.96 3.52
N PRO A 239 -22.88 20.02 3.21
CA PRO A 239 -22.32 21.30 2.72
C PRO A 239 -21.25 21.90 3.63
N GLN A 240 -21.47 21.77 4.94
CA GLN A 240 -20.58 22.26 5.99
C GLN A 240 -19.26 21.46 6.13
N ALA A 241 -19.14 20.27 5.53
CA ALA A 241 -17.91 19.46 5.58
C ALA A 241 -16.83 20.00 4.63
N GLY A 242 -17.22 20.69 3.55
CA GLY A 242 -16.30 21.41 2.66
C GLY A 242 -15.22 20.53 2.02
N PHE A 243 -15.55 19.31 1.61
CA PHE A 243 -14.57 18.38 1.03
C PHE A 243 -13.97 18.93 -0.27
N ASP A 244 -12.65 18.92 -0.37
CA ASP A 244 -11.90 19.33 -1.56
C ASP A 244 -11.60 18.17 -2.53
N GLY A 245 -12.05 16.96 -2.18
CA GLY A 245 -11.87 15.72 -2.94
C GLY A 245 -10.45 15.14 -2.87
N ARG A 246 -9.52 15.76 -2.14
CA ARG A 246 -8.14 15.29 -2.02
C ARG A 246 -7.99 14.38 -0.81
N ALA A 247 -7.10 13.40 -0.94
CA ALA A 247 -6.72 12.60 0.20
C ALA A 247 -5.80 13.36 1.15
N VAL A 248 -6.03 13.22 2.45
CA VAL A 248 -5.15 13.72 3.51
C VAL A 248 -4.15 12.63 3.85
N ILE A 249 -2.88 12.87 3.55
CA ILE A 249 -1.83 11.85 3.69
C ILE A 249 -1.27 11.85 5.11
N ALA A 250 -1.19 10.68 5.73
CA ALA A 250 -0.45 10.47 6.97
C ALA A 250 1.06 10.54 6.69
N LYS A 251 1.66 11.73 6.82
CA LYS A 251 3.06 11.99 6.45
C LYS A 251 4.05 10.99 7.07
N ALA A 252 3.84 10.61 8.33
CA ALA A 252 4.68 9.65 9.03
C ALA A 252 4.81 8.31 8.29
N SER A 253 3.73 7.83 7.66
CA SER A 253 3.72 6.55 6.95
C SER A 253 4.60 6.53 5.70
N GLN A 254 5.18 7.66 5.28
CA GLN A 254 6.09 7.81 4.13
C GLN A 254 7.57 7.93 4.54
N ALA A 255 7.87 7.76 5.84
CA ALA A 255 9.23 7.77 6.36
C ALA A 255 10.09 6.66 5.70
N VAL A 256 11.40 6.89 5.65
CA VAL A 256 12.34 5.84 5.25
C VAL A 256 12.32 4.73 6.30
N ARG A 257 12.24 3.48 5.87
CA ARG A 257 12.39 2.29 6.73
C ARG A 257 13.72 1.62 6.45
N SER A 258 14.29 1.04 7.49
CA SER A 258 15.54 0.31 7.42
C SER A 258 15.54 -0.84 8.41
N SER A 259 16.29 -1.88 8.06
CA SER A 259 16.52 -3.02 8.91
C SER A 259 17.93 -3.57 8.74
N THR A 260 18.39 -4.31 9.73
CA THR A 260 19.66 -5.03 9.69
C THR A 260 19.56 -6.30 10.49
N GLY A 261 20.35 -7.31 10.15
CA GLY A 261 20.29 -8.57 10.85
C GLY A 261 21.16 -9.66 10.27
N LEU A 262 20.85 -10.88 10.68
CA LEU A 262 21.52 -12.10 10.24
C LEU A 262 20.50 -13.05 9.63
N GLU A 263 20.89 -13.69 8.55
CA GLU A 263 20.08 -14.64 7.80
C GLU A 263 20.89 -15.91 7.53
N LEU A 264 20.35 -17.06 7.95
CA LEU A 264 20.86 -18.37 7.61
C LEU A 264 20.13 -18.89 6.36
N GLN A 265 20.88 -19.17 5.30
CA GLN A 265 20.40 -19.66 4.02
C GLN A 265 20.82 -21.12 3.84
N ILE A 266 19.89 -21.99 3.47
CA ILE A 266 20.12 -23.41 3.23
C ILE A 266 19.49 -23.80 1.90
N MET A 267 20.30 -24.22 0.93
CA MET A 267 19.81 -24.76 -0.35
C MET A 267 19.41 -26.23 -0.19
N MET A 268 18.13 -26.54 -0.42
CA MET A 268 17.62 -27.92 -0.34
C MET A 268 17.94 -28.71 -1.62
N PRO A 269 18.57 -29.90 -1.52
CA PRO A 269 18.98 -30.69 -2.69
C PRO A 269 17.83 -31.13 -3.60
N VAL A 270 16.66 -31.43 -3.01
CA VAL A 270 15.53 -32.05 -3.74
C VAL A 270 14.59 -31.01 -4.37
N VAL A 271 14.42 -29.85 -3.73
CA VAL A 271 13.40 -28.86 -4.13
C VAL A 271 14.01 -27.65 -4.85
N ASN A 272 15.35 -27.55 -4.89
CA ASN A 272 16.10 -26.41 -5.45
C ASN A 272 15.54 -25.03 -5.03
N ALA A 273 15.03 -24.98 -3.79
CA ALA A 273 14.45 -23.82 -3.15
C ALA A 273 15.28 -23.50 -1.89
N PRO A 274 15.71 -22.24 -1.71
CA PRO A 274 16.40 -21.82 -0.50
C PRO A 274 15.43 -21.69 0.68
N PHE A 275 15.77 -22.33 1.79
CA PHE A 275 15.22 -22.02 3.10
C PHE A 275 16.02 -20.91 3.75
N ARG A 276 15.29 -19.95 4.33
CA ARG A 276 15.87 -18.77 4.95
C ARG A 276 15.30 -18.61 6.35
N LEU A 277 16.19 -18.51 7.32
CA LEU A 277 15.86 -18.16 8.70
C LEU A 277 16.57 -16.86 9.03
N TYR A 278 15.83 -15.80 9.36
CA TYR A 278 16.47 -14.54 9.69
C TYR A 278 15.93 -13.92 10.96
N TRP A 279 16.83 -13.20 11.63
CA TRP A 279 16.49 -12.24 12.66
C TRP A 279 16.81 -10.84 12.14
N ALA A 280 15.87 -9.92 12.31
CA ALA A 280 15.99 -8.54 11.88
C ALA A 280 15.75 -7.58 13.06
N TYR A 281 16.54 -6.52 13.13
CA TYR A 281 16.32 -5.33 13.94
C TYR A 281 16.02 -4.16 13.02
N ASN A 282 15.01 -3.36 13.36
CA ASN A 282 14.52 -2.25 12.54
C ASN A 282 14.90 -0.91 13.20
N PRO A 283 15.99 -0.21 12.81
CA PRO A 283 16.40 1.04 13.44
C PRO A 283 15.41 2.19 13.20
N THR A 284 14.74 2.20 12.05
CA THR A 284 13.74 3.21 11.69
C THR A 284 12.37 2.55 11.64
N ILE A 285 11.54 2.87 12.64
CA ILE A 285 10.16 2.39 12.75
C ILE A 285 9.25 3.57 13.05
N ILE A 286 7.96 3.40 12.78
CA ILE A 286 6.93 4.33 13.18
C ILE A 286 6.25 3.84 14.45
N GLN A 287 6.03 4.79 15.37
CA GLN A 287 5.35 4.62 16.64
C GLN A 287 4.40 5.80 16.86
N GLU A 288 3.43 5.94 15.95
CA GLU A 288 2.54 7.10 15.93
C GLU A 288 1.07 6.69 15.83
N PHE A 289 0.19 7.58 16.26
CA PHE A 289 -1.25 7.48 16.02
C PHE A 289 -1.63 8.29 14.78
N LEU A 290 -2.32 7.67 13.84
CA LEU A 290 -2.86 8.34 12.66
C LEU A 290 -4.21 8.93 13.01
N VAL A 291 -4.29 10.25 13.03
CA VAL A 291 -5.52 10.96 13.41
C VAL A 291 -6.31 11.30 12.13
N PRO A 292 -7.56 10.83 12.00
CA PRO A 292 -8.42 11.24 10.90
C PRO A 292 -8.78 12.74 11.03
N PRO A 293 -8.84 13.50 9.94
CA PRO A 293 -9.36 14.86 9.97
C PRO A 293 -10.80 14.90 10.48
N ILE A 294 -11.11 15.91 11.30
CA ILE A 294 -12.43 16.12 11.87
C ILE A 294 -13.27 16.97 10.91
N VAL A 295 -14.43 16.46 10.51
CA VAL A 295 -15.38 17.14 9.59
C VAL A 295 -16.82 17.16 10.10
N ALA A 296 -17.09 16.50 11.23
CA ALA A 296 -18.37 16.55 11.92
C ALA A 296 -18.15 17.09 13.34
N ASP A 297 -18.91 18.11 13.72
CA ASP A 297 -18.90 18.66 15.08
C ASP A 297 -20.19 18.29 15.83
N ARG A 298 -20.31 18.75 17.08
CA ARG A 298 -21.47 18.47 17.93
C ARG A 298 -22.81 18.92 17.31
N SER A 299 -22.82 19.96 16.47
CA SER A 299 -24.03 20.53 15.87
C SER A 299 -24.71 19.59 14.87
N TYR A 300 -23.96 18.64 14.30
CA TYR A 300 -24.52 17.61 13.42
C TYR A 300 -25.47 16.66 14.17
N PHE A 301 -25.36 16.55 15.49
CA PHE A 301 -26.01 15.50 16.24
C PHE A 301 -27.18 16.04 17.07
N PRO A 302 -28.26 15.24 17.25
CA PRO A 302 -29.40 15.66 18.07
C PRO A 302 -29.05 15.78 19.55
N ASN A 303 -28.07 15.02 20.05
CA ASN A 303 -27.65 15.04 21.45
C ASN A 303 -26.17 14.64 21.63
N ASN A 304 -25.65 14.84 22.85
CA ASN A 304 -24.26 14.58 23.18
C ASN A 304 -23.90 13.09 23.11
N ALA A 305 -24.83 12.20 23.49
CA ALA A 305 -24.61 10.75 23.44
C ALA A 305 -24.34 10.27 22.01
N SER A 306 -25.13 10.75 21.03
CA SER A 306 -24.95 10.43 19.61
C SER A 306 -23.62 10.97 19.07
N PHE A 307 -23.24 12.20 19.46
CA PHE A 307 -21.97 12.79 19.07
C PHE A 307 -20.77 11.99 19.61
N LEU A 308 -20.74 11.69 20.91
CA LEU A 308 -19.65 10.90 21.51
C LEU A 308 -19.58 9.48 20.92
N ASN A 309 -20.72 8.86 20.62
CA ASN A 309 -20.77 7.57 19.94
C ASN A 309 -20.14 7.65 18.54
N SER A 310 -20.39 8.73 17.79
CA SER A 310 -19.75 8.93 16.48
C SER A 310 -18.22 9.06 16.58
N ILE A 311 -17.73 9.78 17.59
CA ILE A 311 -16.28 9.93 17.83
C ILE A 311 -15.67 8.57 18.21
N ALA A 312 -16.36 7.77 19.03
CA ALA A 312 -15.90 6.44 19.42
C ALA A 312 -15.79 5.48 18.22
N GLN A 313 -16.63 5.64 17.20
CA GLN A 313 -16.62 4.77 16.02
C GLN A 313 -15.69 5.28 14.90
N TYR A 314 -15.67 6.59 14.62
CA TYR A 314 -15.05 7.16 13.43
C TYR A 314 -14.06 8.29 13.70
N GLY A 315 -13.99 8.80 14.94
CA GLY A 315 -13.08 9.87 15.35
C GLY A 315 -11.83 9.39 16.09
N GLN A 316 -11.68 8.07 16.31
CA GLN A 316 -10.53 7.52 17.02
C GLN A 316 -9.26 7.56 16.16
N ALA A 317 -8.14 7.84 16.82
CA ALA A 317 -6.85 7.74 16.17
C ALA A 317 -6.43 6.26 16.01
N TYR A 318 -5.80 5.93 14.89
CA TYR A 318 -5.37 4.57 14.57
C TYR A 318 -3.93 4.34 15.01
N PRO A 319 -3.63 3.35 15.86
CA PRO A 319 -2.24 3.03 16.20
C PRO A 319 -1.51 2.49 14.97
N TYR A 320 -0.39 3.11 14.61
CA TYR A 320 0.46 2.67 13.51
C TYR A 320 1.85 2.35 14.06
N PHE A 321 1.93 1.18 14.70
CA PHE A 321 3.10 0.74 15.45
C PHE A 321 3.79 -0.42 14.74
N GLU A 322 4.99 -0.16 14.26
CA GLU A 322 5.83 -1.17 13.59
C GLU A 322 6.69 -1.94 14.62
N ARG A 323 7.01 -3.20 14.33
CA ARG A 323 7.82 -4.02 15.23
C ARG A 323 9.29 -3.62 15.16
N ARG A 324 9.96 -3.53 16.32
CA ARG A 324 11.41 -3.22 16.40
C ARG A 324 12.29 -4.42 16.02
N LYS A 325 11.81 -5.64 16.26
CA LYS A 325 12.53 -6.90 16.08
C LYS A 325 11.60 -7.94 15.49
N THR A 326 12.11 -8.75 14.58
CA THR A 326 11.36 -9.82 13.92
C THR A 326 12.25 -11.04 13.73
N PHE A 327 11.66 -12.21 13.91
CA PHE A 327 12.26 -13.49 13.54
C PHE A 327 11.32 -14.18 12.55
N ARG A 328 11.83 -14.64 11.41
CA ARG A 328 11.00 -15.25 10.37
C ARG A 328 11.73 -16.39 9.67
N PHE A 329 10.95 -17.42 9.34
CA PHE A 329 11.30 -18.48 8.40
C PHE A 329 10.59 -18.21 7.07
N THR A 330 11.29 -18.35 5.95
CA THR A 330 10.71 -18.19 4.61
C THR A 330 11.35 -19.13 3.59
N ILE A 331 10.63 -19.39 2.51
CA ILE A 331 11.04 -20.22 1.38
C ILE A 331 11.04 -19.30 0.15
N SER A 332 12.11 -18.55 -0.05
CA SER A 332 12.22 -17.60 -1.16
C SER A 332 13.68 -17.28 -1.47
N ARG A 333 13.97 -16.77 -2.67
CA ARG A 333 15.31 -16.29 -3.03
C ARG A 333 15.53 -14.87 -2.51
N THR A 334 16.77 -14.51 -2.20
CA THR A 334 17.18 -13.11 -2.13
C THR A 334 17.38 -12.56 -3.55
N PHE A 335 17.39 -11.24 -3.66
CA PHE A 335 17.54 -10.49 -4.91
C PHE A 335 18.72 -10.97 -5.78
#